data_AF-A0A938VSN2-F1
#
_entry.id   AF-A0A938VSN2-F1
#
_cell.length_a   1.000
_cell.length_b   1.000
_cell.length_c   1.000
_cell.angle_alpha   90.00
_cell.angle_beta   90.00
_cell.angle_gamma   90.00
#
_symmetry.space_group_name_H-M   'P 1'
#
loop_
_entity.id
_entity.type
_entity.pdbx_description
1 polymer ?
#
loop_
_entity_poly.entity_id
_entity_poly.type
_entity_poly.pdbx_seq_one_letter_code
_entity_poly.pdbx_strand_id
1 'polypeptide(L)'
;MHSVPSVPSVDPLRALRAWEPILSQAYAGPIEGHAGTIADGYRIMRRSDDGSVIGAVGATYSALPHADFCSTFDALADAGIVDRDAIRCGEFGGGRRVFAQATVTDRRADIAGQPVQGLLTLLDAHDGSASLAAL
;
A
#
# COMPACT_ATOMS: atom_id res chain seq x y z
N MET A 1 7.13 22.79 -19.26
CA MET A 1 6.67 21.69 -18.38
C MET A 1 5.47 21.06 -19.07
N HIS A 2 5.67 19.99 -19.85
CA HIS A 2 4.58 19.33 -20.56
C HIS A 2 3.95 18.32 -19.61
N SER A 3 2.76 18.64 -19.10
CA SER A 3 1.92 17.66 -18.43
C SER A 3 1.41 16.68 -19.49
N VAL A 4 1.85 15.43 -19.41
CA VAL A 4 1.24 14.34 -20.16
C VAL A 4 -0.12 14.08 -19.52
N PRO A 5 -1.25 14.22 -20.24
CA PRO A 5 -2.54 13.82 -19.70
C PRO A 5 -2.48 12.32 -19.44
N SER A 6 -2.53 11.93 -18.17
CA SER A 6 -2.62 10.53 -17.79
C SER A 6 -3.92 9.99 -18.36
N VAL A 7 -3.82 9.10 -19.35
CA VAL A 7 -4.94 8.26 -19.75
C VAL A 7 -5.44 7.57 -18.47
N PRO A 8 -6.73 7.69 -18.11
CA PRO A 8 -7.26 6.94 -16.98
C PRO A 8 -6.98 5.47 -17.27
N SER A 9 -6.25 4.81 -16.37
CA SER A 9 -6.05 3.38 -16.53
C SER A 9 -7.37 2.67 -16.35
N VAL A 10 -7.59 1.67 -17.20
CA VAL A 10 -8.70 0.72 -17.10
C VAL A 10 -8.70 0.02 -15.73
N ASP A 11 -7.53 -0.08 -15.08
CA ASP A 11 -7.37 -0.56 -13.70
C ASP A 11 -6.95 0.59 -12.75
N PRO A 12 -7.81 1.09 -11.87
CA PRO A 12 -7.48 2.16 -10.94
C PRO A 12 -6.45 1.74 -9.86
N LEU A 13 -6.19 0.44 -9.69
CA LEU A 13 -5.24 -0.12 -8.72
C LEU A 13 -3.90 -0.53 -9.35
N ARG A 14 -3.67 -0.24 -10.64
CA ARG A 14 -2.49 -0.68 -11.41
C ARG A 14 -1.15 -0.45 -10.70
N ALA A 15 -1.03 0.66 -9.96
CA ALA A 15 0.24 1.07 -9.35
C ALA A 15 0.64 0.14 -8.21
N LEU A 16 -0.34 -0.35 -7.44
CA LEU A 16 -0.11 -1.35 -6.40
C LEU A 16 0.07 -2.74 -7.01
N ARG A 17 -0.69 -3.10 -8.05
CA ARG A 17 -0.55 -4.39 -8.74
C ARG A 17 0.77 -4.57 -9.50
N ALA A 18 1.51 -3.49 -9.74
CA ALA A 18 2.77 -3.53 -10.47
C ALA A 18 3.88 -4.26 -9.68
N TRP A 19 3.70 -4.46 -8.38
CA TRP A 19 4.69 -5.07 -7.51
C TRP A 19 4.06 -5.73 -6.28
N GLU A 20 4.81 -6.64 -5.65
CA GLU A 20 4.42 -7.33 -4.42
C GLU A 20 5.46 -7.09 -3.32
N PRO A 21 5.02 -6.94 -2.05
CA PRO A 21 5.92 -6.94 -0.90
C PRO A 21 6.48 -8.35 -0.67
N ILE A 22 7.80 -8.49 -0.72
CA ILE A 22 8.50 -9.77 -0.57
C ILE A 22 9.43 -9.73 0.65
N LEU A 23 9.33 -10.75 1.50
CA LEU A 23 10.22 -10.95 2.65
C LEU A 23 11.43 -11.81 2.28
N SER A 24 12.62 -11.29 2.55
CA SER A 24 13.91 -11.97 2.37
C SER A 24 14.69 -12.11 3.68
N GLN A 25 15.73 -12.95 3.68
CA GLN A 25 16.57 -13.18 4.86
C GLN A 25 17.35 -11.92 5.23
N ALA A 26 17.37 -11.57 6.52
CA ALA A 26 18.17 -10.46 7.02
C ALA A 26 19.59 -10.90 7.36
N TYR A 27 20.55 -10.06 6.96
CA TYR A 27 21.96 -10.22 7.29
C TYR A 27 22.44 -8.97 8.03
N ALA A 28 22.94 -9.15 9.24
CA ALA A 28 23.68 -8.12 9.95
C ALA A 28 25.12 -8.17 9.43
N GLY A 29 25.55 -7.10 8.77
CA GLY A 29 26.82 -7.07 8.05
C GLY A 29 28.06 -7.12 8.96
N PRO A 30 29.24 -7.29 8.35
CA PRO A 30 30.52 -7.06 9.00
C PRO A 30 30.60 -5.65 9.59
N ILE A 31 31.03 -5.53 10.84
CA ILE A 31 31.41 -4.26 11.46
C ILE A 31 32.87 -4.40 11.89
N GLU A 32 33.75 -3.55 11.37
CA GLU A 32 35.17 -3.47 11.77
C GLU A 32 35.90 -4.84 11.80
N GLY A 33 35.79 -5.63 10.73
CA GLY A 33 36.52 -6.91 10.61
C GLY A 33 35.81 -8.14 11.19
N HIS A 34 34.62 -8.00 11.76
CA HIS A 34 33.78 -9.15 12.14
C HIS A 34 33.06 -9.71 10.92
N ALA A 35 32.92 -11.02 10.78
CA ALA A 35 32.08 -11.59 9.73
C ALA A 35 30.61 -11.22 9.96
N GLY A 36 29.87 -10.96 8.88
CA GLY A 36 28.42 -10.76 8.97
C GLY A 36 27.73 -12.03 9.44
N THR A 37 26.60 -11.88 10.13
CA THR A 37 25.76 -12.98 10.59
C THR A 37 24.36 -12.86 10.04
N ILE A 38 23.68 -13.99 9.92
CA ILE A 38 22.23 -14.00 9.75
C ILE A 38 21.61 -13.36 10.98
N ALA A 39 20.65 -12.46 10.76
CA ALA A 39 19.87 -11.83 11.82
C ALA A 39 18.51 -12.54 11.91
N ASP A 40 18.47 -13.70 12.56
CA ASP A 40 17.30 -14.59 12.58
C ASP A 40 16.02 -13.95 13.15
N GLY A 41 16.15 -12.91 13.98
CA GLY A 41 15.03 -12.15 14.52
C GLY A 41 14.36 -11.20 13.53
N TYR A 42 14.92 -11.04 12.32
CA TYR A 42 14.50 -10.03 11.36
C TYR A 42 14.38 -10.57 9.92
N ARG A 43 13.60 -9.86 9.11
CA ARG A 43 13.45 -10.09 7.67
C ARG A 43 13.56 -8.75 6.95
N ILE A 44 14.05 -8.79 5.72
CA ILE A 44 14.12 -7.59 4.87
C ILE A 44 12.91 -7.58 3.94
N MET A 45 12.14 -6.52 4.02
CA MET A 45 11.04 -6.23 3.12
C MET A 45 11.56 -5.58 1.84
N ARG A 46 11.15 -6.10 0.68
CA ARG A 46 11.58 -5.65 -0.64
C ARG A 46 10.42 -5.57 -1.60
N ARG A 47 10.55 -4.75 -2.64
CA ARG A 47 9.63 -4.79 -3.78
C ARG A 47 9.98 -5.94 -4.73
N SER A 48 8.98 -6.54 -5.35
CA SER A 48 9.19 -7.60 -6.36
C SER A 48 9.64 -7.08 -7.72
N ASP A 49 9.33 -5.83 -8.06
CA ASP A 49 9.53 -5.25 -9.40
C ASP A 49 10.98 -4.82 -9.63
N ASP A 50 11.60 -4.16 -8.65
CA ASP A 50 12.97 -3.63 -8.74
C ASP A 50 13.91 -4.18 -7.66
N GLY A 51 13.39 -4.94 -6.70
CA GLY A 51 14.17 -5.49 -5.60
C GLY A 51 14.65 -4.45 -4.57
N SER A 52 14.18 -3.20 -4.63
CA SER A 52 14.54 -2.17 -3.67
C SER A 52 14.09 -2.57 -2.26
N VAL A 53 14.89 -2.17 -1.27
CA VAL A 53 14.64 -2.46 0.15
C VAL A 53 13.70 -1.40 0.71
N ILE A 54 12.57 -1.84 1.25
CA ILE A 54 11.59 -0.99 1.92
C ILE A 54 11.96 -0.79 3.39
N GLY A 55 12.40 -1.85 4.05
CA GLY A 55 12.76 -1.83 5.47
C GLY A 55 13.07 -3.20 6.05
N ALA A 56 13.28 -3.25 7.36
CA ALA A 56 13.42 -4.48 8.12
C ALA A 56 12.23 -4.65 9.06
N VAL A 57 11.72 -5.87 9.17
CA VAL A 57 10.58 -6.25 10.02
C VAL A 57 10.97 -7.44 10.89
N GLY A 58 10.19 -7.71 11.94
CA GLY A 58 10.40 -8.88 12.79
C GLY A 58 10.20 -10.20 12.04
N ALA A 59 10.85 -11.28 12.50
CA ALA A 59 10.79 -12.59 11.87
C ALA A 59 9.37 -13.19 11.74
N THR A 60 8.45 -12.77 12.60
CA THR A 60 7.06 -13.22 12.61
C THR A 60 6.12 -12.32 11.80
N TYR A 61 6.63 -11.23 11.21
CA TYR A 61 5.82 -10.35 10.38
C TYR A 61 5.37 -11.07 9.11
N SER A 62 4.08 -10.93 8.78
CA SER A 62 3.50 -11.42 7.53
C SER A 62 3.11 -10.21 6.69
N ALA A 63 3.65 -10.11 5.47
CA ALA A 63 3.22 -9.11 4.51
C ALA A 63 1.80 -9.43 4.04
N LEU A 64 0.97 -8.41 3.89
CA LEU A 64 -0.27 -8.51 3.11
C LEU A 64 0.10 -8.37 1.62
N PRO A 65 -0.15 -9.38 0.78
CA PRO A 65 0.06 -9.25 -0.65
C PRO A 65 -0.77 -8.12 -1.25
N HIS A 66 -0.22 -7.43 -2.23
CA HIS A 66 -0.95 -6.40 -2.97
C HIS A 66 -2.11 -6.99 -3.76
N ALA A 67 -1.99 -8.23 -4.24
CA ALA A 67 -3.13 -8.96 -4.79
C ALA A 67 -4.31 -9.00 -3.82
N ASP A 68 -4.08 -9.33 -2.54
CA ASP A 68 -5.13 -9.43 -1.52
C ASP A 68 -5.66 -8.06 -1.11
N PHE A 69 -4.77 -7.08 -0.90
CA PHE A 69 -5.14 -5.69 -0.64
C PHE A 69 -6.04 -5.11 -1.76
N CYS A 70 -5.65 -5.32 -3.02
CA CYS A 70 -6.40 -4.83 -4.17
C CYS A 70 -7.73 -5.57 -4.34
N SER A 71 -7.76 -6.89 -4.10
CA SER A 71 -8.99 -7.70 -4.18
C SER A 71 -10.06 -7.22 -3.20
N THR A 72 -9.65 -6.68 -2.04
CA THR A 72 -10.58 -6.08 -1.07
C THR A 72 -11.32 -4.89 -1.69
N PHE A 73 -10.61 -4.01 -2.40
CA PHE A 73 -11.23 -2.87 -3.07
C PHE A 73 -12.05 -3.27 -4.29
N ASP A 74 -11.62 -4.27 -5.06
CA ASP A 74 -12.44 -4.81 -6.15
C ASP A 74 -13.77 -5.34 -5.63
N ALA A 75 -13.74 -6.13 -4.56
CA ALA A 75 -14.95 -6.70 -3.96
C ALA A 75 -15.91 -5.61 -3.47
N LEU A 76 -15.38 -4.52 -2.89
CA LEU A 76 -16.20 -3.37 -2.46
C LEU A 76 -16.83 -2.65 -3.65
N ALA A 77 -16.10 -2.50 -4.75
CA ALA A 77 -16.60 -1.89 -5.97
C ALA A 77 -17.65 -2.78 -6.67
N ASP A 78 -17.41 -4.09 -6.75
CA ASP A 78 -18.35 -5.07 -7.31
C ASP A 78 -19.65 -5.18 -6.49
N ALA A 79 -19.54 -4.98 -5.18
CA ALA A 79 -20.70 -4.88 -4.29
C ALA A 79 -21.42 -3.52 -4.36
N GLY A 80 -20.92 -2.56 -5.16
CA GLY A 80 -21.48 -1.22 -5.28
C GLY A 80 -21.26 -0.32 -4.05
N ILE A 81 -20.46 -0.74 -3.08
CA ILE A 81 -20.19 0.00 -1.83
C ILE A 81 -19.36 1.24 -2.13
N VAL A 82 -18.40 1.14 -3.05
CA VAL A 82 -17.58 2.26 -3.51
C VAL A 82 -17.68 2.43 -5.02
N ASP A 83 -17.50 3.66 -5.48
CA ASP A 83 -17.42 3.99 -6.91
C ASP A 83 -16.08 3.52 -7.49
N ARG A 84 -16.14 2.55 -8.41
CA ARG A 84 -14.98 1.96 -9.10
C ARG A 84 -14.14 3.02 -9.83
N ASP A 85 -14.79 3.98 -10.47
CA ASP A 85 -14.13 5.01 -11.27
C ASP A 85 -13.48 6.10 -10.39
N ALA A 86 -13.92 6.18 -9.13
CA ALA A 86 -13.36 7.06 -8.11
C ALA A 86 -12.19 6.43 -7.33
N ILE A 87 -11.86 5.14 -7.55
CA ILE A 87 -10.73 4.49 -6.86
C ILE A 87 -9.42 5.20 -7.21
N ARG A 88 -8.65 5.55 -6.19
CA ARG A 88 -7.28 6.07 -6.28
C ARG A 88 -6.40 5.25 -5.36
N CYS A 89 -5.18 4.97 -5.79
CA CYS A 89 -4.18 4.30 -4.97
C CYS A 89 -2.83 4.99 -5.08
N GLY A 90 -1.95 4.66 -4.15
CA GLY A 90 -0.58 5.14 -4.17
C GLY A 90 0.24 4.62 -3.01
N GLU A 91 1.45 5.14 -2.93
CA GLU A 91 2.43 4.77 -1.92
C GLU A 91 3.09 6.00 -1.30
N PHE A 92 3.57 5.85 -0.07
CA PHE A 92 4.39 6.82 0.64
C PHE A 92 5.73 6.21 1.01
N GLY A 93 6.78 7.03 0.99
CA GLY A 93 8.12 6.62 1.41
C GLY A 93 8.69 5.46 0.59
N GLY A 94 8.42 5.42 -0.72
CA GLY A 94 8.93 4.39 -1.63
C GLY A 94 8.34 2.99 -1.40
N GLY A 95 7.05 2.92 -1.05
CA GLY A 95 6.38 1.64 -0.76
C GLY A 95 6.39 1.24 0.71
N ARG A 96 6.92 2.05 1.62
CA ARG A 96 6.81 1.79 3.07
C ARG A 96 5.37 1.77 3.57
N ARG A 97 4.51 2.60 2.97
CA ARG A 97 3.06 2.58 3.18
C ARG A 97 2.36 2.64 1.85
N VAL A 98 1.22 1.99 1.77
CA VAL A 98 0.35 1.99 0.59
C VAL A 98 -1.06 2.34 0.99
N PHE A 99 -1.82 2.91 0.05
CA PHE A 99 -3.23 3.20 0.27
C PHE A 99 -4.04 2.94 -0.99
N ALA A 100 -5.31 2.61 -0.77
CA ALA A 100 -6.37 2.75 -1.74
C ALA A 100 -7.54 3.50 -1.10
N GLN A 101 -8.16 4.38 -1.86
CA GLN A 101 -9.26 5.21 -1.43
C GLN A 101 -10.31 5.30 -2.54
N ALA A 102 -11.58 5.28 -2.15
CA ALA A 102 -12.66 5.54 -3.08
C ALA A 102 -13.83 6.19 -2.37
N THR A 103 -14.68 6.79 -3.19
CA THR A 103 -15.91 7.41 -2.76
C THR A 103 -16.97 6.37 -2.47
N VAL A 104 -17.66 6.49 -1.33
CA VAL A 104 -18.76 5.60 -0.94
C VAL A 104 -20.04 6.04 -1.66
N THR A 105 -20.71 5.09 -2.31
CA THR A 105 -21.83 5.38 -3.23
C THR A 105 -23.03 6.02 -2.51
N ASP A 106 -23.40 5.51 -1.34
CA ASP A 106 -24.63 5.89 -0.62
C ASP A 106 -24.41 6.82 0.58
N ARG A 107 -23.20 7.40 0.74
CA ARG A 107 -22.86 8.30 1.86
C ARG A 107 -22.66 9.72 1.34
N ARG A 108 -23.77 10.39 1.04
CA ARG A 108 -23.80 11.83 0.76
C ARG A 108 -24.51 12.55 1.91
N ALA A 109 -23.88 13.59 2.42
CA ALA A 109 -24.45 14.48 3.41
C ALA A 109 -24.39 15.92 2.89
N ASP A 110 -25.29 16.77 3.37
CA ASP A 110 -25.17 18.21 3.21
C ASP A 110 -24.83 18.79 4.58
N ILE A 111 -23.72 19.52 4.67
CA ILE A 111 -23.30 20.23 5.87
C ILE A 111 -23.27 21.72 5.53
N ALA A 112 -24.23 22.47 6.07
CA ALA A 112 -24.35 23.93 5.86
C ALA A 112 -24.45 24.34 4.37
N GLY A 113 -25.17 23.58 3.54
CA GLY A 113 -25.34 23.81 2.11
C GLY A 113 -24.16 23.30 1.26
N GLN A 114 -23.20 22.60 1.86
CA GLN A 114 -22.05 22.03 1.17
C GLN A 114 -22.21 20.51 1.04
N PRO A 115 -22.15 19.96 -0.18
CA PRO A 115 -22.18 18.52 -0.37
C PRO A 115 -20.89 17.89 0.17
N VAL A 116 -21.05 16.91 1.04
CA VAL A 116 -19.97 16.10 1.61
C VAL A 116 -20.18 14.66 1.16
N GLN A 117 -19.11 14.04 0.69
CA GLN A 117 -19.13 12.65 0.23
C GLN A 117 -18.20 11.79 1.09
N GLY A 118 -18.71 10.65 1.53
CA GLY A 118 -17.92 9.69 2.30
C GLY A 118 -16.80 9.09 1.47
N LEU A 119 -15.63 8.95 2.06
CA LEU A 119 -14.49 8.22 1.49
C LEU A 119 -14.22 6.99 2.35
N LEU A 120 -13.97 5.86 1.70
CA LEU A 120 -13.39 4.68 2.34
C LEU A 120 -11.91 4.64 1.98
N THR A 121 -11.04 4.49 2.98
CA THR A 121 -9.59 4.35 2.77
C THR A 121 -9.10 3.08 3.43
N LEU A 122 -8.38 2.25 2.68
CA LEU A 122 -7.55 1.19 3.25
C LEU A 122 -6.10 1.69 3.21
N LEU A 123 -5.41 1.54 4.33
CA LEU A 123 -3.99 1.81 4.45
C LEU A 123 -3.29 0.56 4.96
N ASP A 124 -2.10 0.31 4.43
CA ASP A 124 -1.21 -0.72 4.93
C ASP A 124 0.24 -0.23 4.96
N ALA A 125 1.07 -0.90 5.76
CA ALA A 125 2.46 -0.53 5.98
C ALA A 125 3.37 -1.76 5.97
N HIS A 126 4.38 -1.68 5.11
CA HIS A 126 5.34 -2.76 4.83
C HIS A 126 6.61 -2.69 5.68
N ASP A 127 6.77 -1.62 6.46
CA ASP A 127 7.94 -1.37 7.30
C ASP A 127 7.71 -1.71 8.78
N GLY A 128 6.61 -2.40 9.10
CA GLY A 128 6.22 -2.73 10.46
C GLY A 128 5.69 -1.55 11.27
N SER A 129 5.62 -0.34 10.71
CA SER A 129 4.94 0.79 11.35
C SER A 129 3.44 0.68 11.10
N ALA A 130 2.67 0.20 12.08
CA ALA A 130 1.21 0.20 11.96
C ALA A 130 0.71 1.64 11.71
N SER A 131 -0.04 1.86 10.63
CA SER A 131 -0.77 3.12 10.44
C SER A 131 -2.25 2.89 10.72
N LEU A 132 -2.70 3.25 11.91
CA LEU A 132 -4.08 3.67 12.13
C LEU A 132 -4.04 5.06 12.76
N ALA A 133 -3.97 6.09 11.93
CA ALA A 133 -4.46 7.40 12.32
C ALA A 133 -5.78 7.58 11.57
N ALA A 134 -6.89 7.30 12.24
CA ALA A 134 -8.17 7.85 11.82
C ALA A 134 -8.04 9.37 11.93
N LEU A 135 -8.11 10.08 10.80
CA LEU A 135 -8.34 11.52 10.75
C LEU A 135 -9.83 11.76 10.55
#